data_AF-A0A485CV13-F1
#
_entry.id   AF-A0A485CV13-F1
#
_cell.length_a   1.000
_cell.length_b   1.000
_cell.length_c   1.000
_cell.angle_alpha   90.00
_cell.angle_beta   90.00
_cell.angle_gamma   90.00
#
_symmetry.space_group_name_H-M   'P 1'
#
loop_
_entity.id
_entity.type
_entity.pdbx_description
1 polymer ?
#
loop_
_entity_poly.entity_id
_entity_poly.type
_entity_poly.pdbx_seq_one_letter_code
_entity_poly.pdbx_strand_id
1 'polypeptide(L)'
;MSRQKYISAMVLIVICTTALFIALVLREARDLQHYMGYVVENGKSALFHEESINQNIATRLSREFYSRTYSAADNNQDSICQHLEQEGKIYGFNLLKKNIGSLEGTLQTHNKACEEWARDVGAMSIIHASESANLSKYSFSNYTGYTFRNIRYYIDLSHRYIYINRLVNTKNTRSATG
;
A
#
# COMPACT_ATOMS: atom_id res chain seq x y z
N MET A 1 -14.36 -52.04 -51.41
CA MET A 1 -15.07 -51.72 -50.15
C MET A 1 -16.07 -50.60 -50.45
N SER A 2 -17.38 -50.80 -50.27
CA SER A 2 -18.43 -49.89 -50.81
C SER A 2 -18.32 -48.47 -50.24
N ARG A 3 -18.38 -47.46 -51.13
CA ARG A 3 -18.31 -46.00 -50.85
C ARG A 3 -19.21 -45.55 -49.69
N GLN A 4 -20.32 -46.25 -49.49
CA GLN A 4 -21.28 -46.02 -48.41
C GLN A 4 -20.73 -46.35 -47.01
N LYS A 5 -19.86 -47.37 -46.88
CA LYS A 5 -19.21 -47.71 -45.61
C LYS A 5 -18.18 -46.64 -45.20
N TYR A 6 -17.50 -46.03 -46.18
CA TYR A 6 -16.53 -44.95 -45.93
C TYR A 6 -17.21 -43.65 -45.48
N ILE A 7 -18.32 -43.28 -46.13
CA ILE A 7 -19.12 -42.10 -45.74
C ILE A 7 -19.70 -42.30 -44.33
N SER A 8 -20.24 -43.48 -44.02
CA SER A 8 -20.75 -43.80 -42.69
C SER A 8 -19.66 -43.74 -41.61
N ALA A 9 -18.45 -44.23 -41.91
CA ALA A 9 -17.33 -44.17 -40.97
C ALA A 9 -16.87 -42.72 -40.72
N MET A 10 -16.81 -41.89 -41.76
CA MET A 10 -16.44 -40.48 -41.64
C MET A 10 -17.45 -39.69 -40.80
N VAL A 11 -18.75 -39.89 -41.03
CA VAL A 11 -19.81 -39.26 -40.22
C VAL A 11 -19.68 -39.66 -38.75
N LEU A 12 -19.40 -40.94 -38.48
CA LEU A 12 -19.26 -41.45 -37.12
C LEU A 12 -18.02 -40.85 -36.41
N ILE A 13 -16.89 -40.75 -37.12
CA ILE A 13 -15.69 -40.09 -36.61
C ILE A 13 -15.97 -38.62 -36.27
N VAL A 14 -16.61 -37.88 -37.17
CA VAL A 14 -16.94 -36.46 -36.95
C VAL A 14 -17.85 -36.27 -35.75
N ILE A 15 -18.87 -37.12 -35.59
CA ILE A 15 -19.78 -37.06 -34.43
C ILE A 15 -19.04 -37.35 -33.13
N CYS A 16 -18.22 -38.41 -33.10
CA CYS A 16 -17.46 -38.78 -31.90
C CYS A 16 -16.42 -37.73 -31.52
N THR A 17 -15.68 -37.17 -32.48
CA THR A 17 -14.70 -36.11 -32.20
C THR A 17 -15.39 -34.84 -31.71
N THR A 18 -16.48 -34.43 -32.36
CA THR A 18 -17.24 -33.23 -31.95
C THR A 18 -17.82 -33.39 -30.54
N ALA A 19 -18.39 -34.55 -30.21
CA ALA A 19 -18.90 -34.84 -28.86
C ALA A 19 -17.78 -34.79 -27.81
N LEU A 20 -16.60 -35.32 -28.13
CA LEU A 20 -15.44 -35.31 -27.23
C LEU A 20 -14.92 -33.88 -27.01
N PHE A 21 -14.83 -33.05 -28.05
CA PHE A 21 -14.47 -31.65 -27.93
C PHE A 21 -15.48 -30.85 -27.11
N ILE A 22 -16.78 -31.05 -27.33
CA ILE A 22 -17.83 -30.38 -26.54
C ILE A 22 -17.71 -30.76 -25.05
N ALA A 23 -17.49 -32.04 -24.75
CA ALA A 23 -17.33 -32.50 -23.37
C ALA A 23 -16.09 -31.88 -22.69
N LEU A 24 -14.97 -31.78 -23.41
CA LEU A 24 -13.76 -31.12 -22.91
C LEU A 24 -13.99 -29.63 -22.65
N VAL A 25 -14.58 -28.90 -23.60
CA VAL A 25 -14.85 -27.47 -23.47
C VAL A 25 -15.80 -27.19 -22.29
N LEU A 26 -16.84 -27.99 -22.11
CA LEU A 26 -17.78 -27.83 -20.99
C LEU A 26 -17.15 -28.14 -19.63
N ARG A 27 -16.13 -29.00 -19.58
CA ARG A 27 -15.38 -29.29 -18.37
C ARG A 27 -14.42 -28.15 -18.04
N GLU A 28 -13.62 -27.74 -19.01
CA GLU A 28 -12.68 -26.61 -18.87
C GLU A 28 -13.42 -25.31 -18.51
N ALA A 29 -14.57 -25.03 -19.12
CA ALA A 29 -15.37 -23.86 -18.78
C ALA A 29 -15.85 -23.86 -17.32
N ARG A 30 -16.24 -25.03 -16.78
CA ARG A 30 -16.63 -25.17 -15.38
C ARG A 30 -15.45 -25.00 -14.44
N ASP A 31 -14.32 -25.63 -14.75
CA ASP A 31 -13.10 -25.49 -13.96
C ASP A 31 -12.63 -24.03 -13.95
N LEU A 32 -12.60 -23.37 -15.12
CA LEU A 32 -12.25 -21.95 -15.25
C LEU A 32 -13.19 -21.05 -14.46
N GLN A 33 -14.50 -21.32 -14.45
CA GLN A 33 -15.47 -20.56 -13.67
C GLN A 33 -15.22 -20.66 -12.16
N HIS A 34 -14.85 -21.85 -11.68
CA HIS A 34 -14.45 -22.03 -10.27
C HIS A 34 -13.15 -21.30 -9.94
N TYR A 35 -12.15 -21.36 -10.83
CA TYR A 35 -10.89 -20.63 -10.66
C TYR A 35 -11.10 -19.11 -10.69
N MET A 36 -11.93 -18.59 -11.61
CA MET A 36 -12.26 -17.16 -11.67
C MET A 36 -12.99 -16.69 -10.42
N GLY A 37 -13.94 -17.47 -9.90
CA GLY A 37 -14.63 -17.14 -8.64
C GLY A 37 -13.65 -16.95 -7.48
N TYR A 38 -12.73 -17.91 -7.31
CA TYR A 38 -11.68 -17.85 -6.29
C TYR A 38 -10.75 -16.63 -6.48
N VAL A 39 -10.29 -16.36 -7.70
CA VAL A 39 -9.38 -15.22 -7.97
C VAL A 39 -10.08 -13.88 -7.75
N VAL A 40 -11.32 -13.72 -8.21
CA VAL A 40 -12.09 -12.48 -8.07
C VAL A 40 -12.42 -12.21 -6.60
N GLU A 41 -12.83 -13.24 -5.85
CA GLU A 41 -13.16 -13.09 -4.42
C GLU A 41 -11.91 -12.76 -3.58
N ASN A 42 -10.77 -13.39 -3.88
CA ASN A 42 -9.50 -13.08 -3.24
C ASN A 42 -8.99 -11.67 -3.59
N GLY A 43 -9.09 -11.28 -4.87
CA GLY A 43 -8.69 -9.94 -5.32
C GLY A 43 -9.55 -8.85 -4.71
N LYS A 44 -10.87 -9.07 -4.65
CA LYS A 44 -11.83 -8.14 -4.04
C LYS A 44 -11.62 -7.99 -2.54
N SER A 45 -11.34 -9.08 -1.83
CA SER A 45 -11.08 -9.05 -0.38
C SER A 45 -9.79 -8.33 -0.04
N ALA A 46 -8.71 -8.58 -0.79
CA ALA A 46 -7.43 -7.87 -0.60
C ALA A 46 -7.57 -6.35 -0.79
N LEU A 47 -8.30 -5.94 -1.84
CA LEU A 47 -8.53 -4.52 -2.14
C LEU A 47 -9.34 -3.82 -1.04
N PHE A 48 -10.42 -4.43 -0.54
CA PHE A 48 -11.23 -3.82 0.52
C PHE A 48 -10.51 -3.75 1.87
N HIS A 49 -9.62 -4.70 2.16
CA HIS A 49 -8.78 -4.62 3.35
C HIS A 49 -7.81 -3.45 3.26
N GLU A 50 -7.15 -3.24 2.12
CA GLU A 50 -6.29 -2.06 1.91
C GLU A 50 -7.08 -0.75 2.02
N GLU A 51 -8.29 -0.69 1.46
CA GLU A 51 -9.17 0.47 1.58
C GLU A 51 -9.51 0.77 3.05
N SER A 52 -9.93 -0.23 3.83
CA SER A 52 -10.27 -0.05 5.25
C SER A 52 -9.08 0.44 6.10
N ILE A 53 -7.87 -0.03 5.81
CA ILE A 53 -6.65 0.39 6.50
C ILE A 53 -6.36 1.86 6.18
N ASN A 54 -6.36 2.23 4.90
CA ASN A 54 -6.08 3.59 4.47
C ASN A 54 -7.13 4.58 5.02
N GLN A 55 -8.41 4.22 5.01
CA GLN A 55 -9.49 5.07 5.55
C GLN A 55 -9.38 5.28 7.06
N ASN A 56 -9.08 4.23 7.83
CA ASN A 56 -8.90 4.33 9.28
C ASN A 56 -7.72 5.24 9.64
N ILE A 57 -6.59 5.08 8.94
CA ILE A 57 -5.39 5.90 9.15
C ILE A 57 -5.65 7.36 8.78
N ALA A 58 -6.26 7.61 7.61
CA ALA A 58 -6.62 8.96 7.19
C ALA A 58 -7.54 9.64 8.23
N THR A 59 -8.50 8.90 8.78
CA THR A 59 -9.41 9.41 9.83
C THR A 59 -8.66 9.76 11.11
N ARG A 60 -7.76 8.89 11.58
CA ARG A 60 -6.95 9.12 12.78
C ARG A 60 -5.99 10.30 12.61
N LEU A 61 -5.29 10.37 11.48
CA LEU A 61 -4.40 11.48 11.14
C LEU A 61 -5.19 12.79 11.07
N SER A 62 -6.33 12.80 10.39
CA SER A 62 -7.23 13.97 10.34
C SER A 62 -7.58 14.44 11.74
N ARG A 63 -8.07 13.54 12.61
CA ARG A 63 -8.45 13.87 13.99
C ARG A 63 -7.31 14.49 14.78
N GLU A 64 -6.08 14.03 14.58
CA GLU A 64 -4.90 14.51 15.32
C GLU A 64 -4.35 15.83 14.78
N PHE A 65 -4.43 16.05 13.48
CA PHE A 65 -4.19 17.38 12.91
C PHE A 65 -5.24 18.38 13.40
N TYR A 66 -6.52 18.00 13.44
CA TYR A 66 -7.59 18.83 13.98
C TYR A 66 -7.39 19.14 15.47
N SER A 67 -7.07 18.15 16.30
CA SER A 67 -6.86 18.33 17.75
C SER A 67 -5.68 19.26 18.03
N ARG A 68 -4.58 19.15 17.28
CA ARG A 68 -3.40 20.02 17.43
C ARG A 68 -3.60 21.41 16.87
N THR A 69 -4.38 21.56 15.80
CA THR A 69 -4.78 22.89 15.28
C THR A 69 -5.54 23.68 16.36
N TYR A 70 -6.34 22.99 17.18
CA TYR A 70 -7.07 23.62 18.30
C TYR A 70 -6.25 23.75 19.59
N SER A 71 -5.21 22.92 19.77
CA SER A 71 -4.34 22.91 20.96
C SER A 71 -3.06 23.73 20.75
N ALA A 72 -3.02 24.61 19.75
CA ALA A 72 -1.88 25.41 19.30
C ALA A 72 -1.42 26.49 20.31
N ALA A 73 -1.12 26.07 21.53
CA ALA A 73 -0.53 26.89 22.59
C ALA A 73 0.82 26.34 23.08
N ASP A 74 1.47 25.45 22.31
CA ASP A 74 2.76 24.88 22.71
C ASP A 74 3.92 25.53 21.95
N ASN A 75 4.72 26.29 22.69
CA ASN A 75 5.96 27.02 22.33
C ASN A 75 7.10 26.12 21.81
N ASN A 76 6.80 24.94 21.26
CA ASN A 76 7.78 23.92 20.89
C ASN A 76 8.10 23.92 19.37
N GLN A 77 7.50 24.83 18.59
CA GLN A 77 7.76 24.94 17.16
C GLN A 77 9.17 25.47 16.89
N ASP A 78 9.57 26.52 17.61
CA ASP A 78 10.89 27.15 17.46
C ASP A 78 12.01 26.16 17.82
N SER A 79 11.80 25.34 18.86
CA SER A 79 12.77 24.31 19.28
C SER A 79 12.87 23.16 18.27
N ILE A 80 11.77 22.79 17.61
CA ILE A 80 11.78 21.79 16.53
C ILE A 80 12.54 22.33 15.31
N CYS A 81 12.27 23.58 14.92
CA CYS A 81 12.93 24.19 13.75
C CYS A 81 14.42 24.46 13.94
N GLN A 82 14.93 24.55 15.18
CA GLN A 82 16.37 24.57 15.45
C GLN A 82 17.10 23.30 14.99
N HIS A 83 16.40 22.16 14.90
CA HIS A 83 16.95 20.89 14.47
C HIS A 83 16.83 20.66 12.94
N LEU A 84 16.44 21.69 12.19
CA LEU A 84 16.23 21.58 10.75
C LEU A 84 17.53 21.21 10.02
N GLU A 85 17.50 20.10 9.30
CA GLU A 85 18.58 19.65 8.45
C GLU A 85 18.36 20.11 7.01
N GLN A 86 19.46 20.39 6.29
CA GLN A 86 19.45 20.67 4.86
C GLN A 86 20.45 19.77 4.15
N GLU A 87 19.99 19.10 3.09
CA GLU A 87 20.83 18.33 2.17
C GLU A 87 20.54 18.79 0.73
N GLY A 88 21.40 19.64 0.18
CA GLY A 88 21.18 20.27 -1.12
C GLY A 88 19.94 21.16 -1.14
N LYS A 89 18.89 20.74 -1.87
CA LYS A 89 17.59 21.45 -2.00
C LYS A 89 16.47 20.80 -1.18
N ILE A 90 16.81 19.84 -0.31
CA ILE A 90 15.87 19.13 0.56
C ILE A 90 16.11 19.62 1.98
N TYR A 91 15.02 19.99 2.65
CA TYR A 91 14.96 20.35 4.05
C TYR A 91 14.20 19.28 4.82
N GLY A 92 14.41 19.17 6.12
CA GLY A 92 13.62 18.25 6.93
C GLY A 92 14.33 17.78 8.19
N PHE A 93 13.92 16.60 8.67
CA PHE A 93 14.41 16.02 9.91
C PHE A 93 14.86 14.59 9.68
N ASN A 94 15.93 14.19 10.38
CA ASN A 94 16.52 12.87 10.28
C ASN A 94 16.94 12.53 8.83
N LEU A 95 17.51 13.49 8.10
CA LEU A 95 17.82 13.37 6.67
C LEU A 95 19.03 12.45 6.43
N LEU A 96 20.01 12.48 7.33
CA LEU A 96 21.23 11.68 7.24
C LEU A 96 21.37 10.71 8.42
N LYS A 97 20.95 11.13 9.61
CA LYS A 97 21.00 10.37 10.86
C LYS A 97 19.86 10.80 11.77
N LYS A 98 19.47 9.96 12.74
CA LYS A 98 18.46 10.34 13.75
C LYS A 98 19.00 11.51 14.59
N ASN A 99 18.31 12.64 14.52
CA ASN A 99 18.66 13.90 15.19
C ASN A 99 17.52 14.36 16.10
N ILE A 100 16.27 14.13 15.71
CA ILE A 100 15.10 14.47 16.53
C ILE A 100 14.49 13.20 17.15
N GLY A 101 14.42 13.17 18.48
CA GLY A 101 13.90 12.01 19.22
C GLY A 101 12.39 11.84 19.13
N SER A 102 11.64 12.92 18.87
CA SER A 102 10.18 12.89 18.71
C SER A 102 9.73 12.24 17.39
N LEU A 103 10.67 12.00 16.46
CA LEU A 103 10.40 11.42 15.16
C LEU A 103 11.22 10.13 14.98
N GLU A 104 10.54 9.01 14.80
CA GLU A 104 11.19 7.72 14.54
C GLU A 104 11.67 7.57 13.08
N GLY A 105 11.15 8.39 12.18
CA GLY A 105 11.35 8.30 10.73
C GLY A 105 12.05 9.52 10.13
N THR A 106 12.14 9.57 8.81
CA THR A 106 12.71 10.71 8.07
C THR A 106 11.61 11.57 7.49
N LEU A 107 11.67 12.89 7.72
CA LEU A 107 10.77 13.87 7.09
C LEU A 107 11.58 14.66 6.07
N GLN A 108 11.07 14.77 4.83
CA GLN A 108 11.69 15.51 3.75
C GLN A 108 10.69 16.49 3.14
N THR A 109 11.16 17.69 2.82
CA THR A 109 10.37 18.72 2.16
C THR A 109 11.26 19.59 1.27
N HIS A 110 10.65 20.20 0.25
CA HIS A 110 11.27 21.28 -0.51
C HIS A 110 10.88 22.66 0.03
N ASN A 111 9.98 22.72 1.01
CA ASN A 111 9.58 23.95 1.66
C ASN A 111 10.60 24.36 2.73
N LYS A 112 11.20 25.53 2.57
CA LYS A 112 12.17 26.08 3.52
C LYS A 112 11.50 26.66 4.77
N ALA A 113 10.22 27.05 4.70
CA ALA A 113 9.49 27.65 5.81
C ALA A 113 9.11 26.57 6.84
N CYS A 114 10.05 26.25 7.74
CA CYS A 114 9.89 25.22 8.76
C CYS A 114 8.62 25.41 9.60
N GLU A 115 8.31 26.65 9.94
CA GLU A 115 7.13 27.02 10.74
C GLU A 115 5.79 26.57 10.13
N GLU A 116 5.71 26.40 8.82
CA GLU A 116 4.47 26.00 8.15
C GLU A 116 4.13 24.52 8.35
N TRP A 117 5.15 23.66 8.55
CA TRP A 117 4.98 22.20 8.54
C TRP A 117 5.55 21.50 9.77
N ALA A 118 6.40 22.16 10.56
CA ALA A 118 7.00 21.58 11.76
C ALA A 118 5.97 21.28 12.87
N ARG A 119 4.84 22.00 12.90
CA ARG A 119 3.74 21.75 13.84
C ARG A 119 3.17 20.33 13.71
N ASP A 120 3.26 19.76 12.52
CA ASP A 120 2.70 18.44 12.20
C ASP A 120 3.62 17.30 12.69
N VAL A 121 4.89 17.60 13.01
CA VAL A 121 5.88 16.62 13.51
C VAL A 121 5.37 15.88 14.75
N GLY A 122 4.70 16.58 15.67
CA GLY A 122 4.13 15.95 16.87
C GLY A 122 3.02 14.94 16.58
N ALA A 123 2.27 15.13 15.49
CA ALA A 123 1.21 14.21 15.05
C ALA A 123 1.77 12.95 14.35
N MET A 124 3.03 12.96 13.91
CA MET A 124 3.63 11.81 13.23
C MET A 124 3.77 10.57 14.13
N SER A 125 3.74 10.76 15.46
CA SER A 125 3.72 9.66 16.44
C SER A 125 2.53 8.69 16.28
N ILE A 126 1.38 9.14 15.76
CA ILE A 126 0.19 8.29 15.52
C ILE A 126 0.44 7.22 14.45
N ILE A 127 1.33 7.51 13.49
CA ILE A 127 1.72 6.57 12.45
C ILE A 127 2.35 5.31 13.09
N HIS A 128 3.14 5.50 14.16
CA HIS A 128 3.76 4.40 14.92
C HIS A 128 2.80 3.79 15.94
N ALA A 129 1.91 4.57 16.56
CA ALA A 129 0.89 4.04 17.47
C ALA A 129 -0.15 3.12 16.76
N SER A 130 -0.21 3.13 15.43
CA SER A 130 -1.02 2.20 14.65
C SER A 130 -0.41 0.78 14.58
N GLU A 131 0.88 0.64 14.84
CA GLU A 131 1.61 -0.64 14.76
C GLU A 131 1.29 -1.56 15.95
N SER A 132 0.87 -0.98 17.08
CA SER A 132 0.57 -1.69 18.34
C SER A 132 -0.90 -2.10 18.51
N ALA A 133 -1.82 -1.63 17.66
CA ALA A 133 -3.23 -2.04 17.72
C ALA A 133 -3.42 -3.44 17.07
N ASN A 134 -4.17 -4.31 17.75
CA ASN A 134 -4.39 -5.72 17.42
C ASN A 134 -4.61 -5.99 15.92
N LEU A 135 -3.73 -6.81 15.34
CA LEU A 135 -3.87 -7.35 13.99
C LEU A 135 -5.10 -8.24 13.89
N SER A 136 -6.02 -7.90 12.99
CA SER A 136 -6.85 -8.91 12.35
C SER A 136 -5.95 -9.73 11.42
N LYS A 137 -5.46 -10.89 11.90
CA LYS A 137 -4.86 -11.90 11.02
C LYS A 137 -5.95 -12.39 10.06
N TYR A 138 -5.88 -12.00 8.79
CA TYR A 138 -6.67 -12.66 7.76
C TYR A 138 -5.91 -13.89 7.25
N SER A 139 -6.57 -15.05 7.34
CA SER A 139 -6.06 -16.34 6.89
C SER A 139 -6.66 -16.63 5.52
N PHE A 140 -5.94 -16.34 4.44
CA PHE A 140 -6.24 -16.99 3.16
C PHE A 140 -5.74 -18.44 3.23
N SER A 141 -6.48 -19.38 2.64
CA SER A 141 -6.09 -20.78 2.51
C SER A 141 -4.63 -20.89 2.06
N ASN A 142 -3.81 -21.59 2.87
CA ASN A 142 -2.35 -21.75 2.78
C ASN A 142 -1.46 -20.50 2.89
N TYR A 143 -2.02 -19.28 2.93
CA TYR A 143 -1.27 -18.05 3.19
C TYR A 143 -1.58 -17.53 4.59
N THR A 144 -1.30 -18.35 5.60
CA THR A 144 -1.24 -17.89 6.99
C THR A 144 0.08 -17.16 7.21
N GLY A 145 0.08 -15.83 7.17
CA GLY A 145 1.29 -15.08 7.57
C GLY A 145 1.47 -13.68 7.02
N TYR A 146 0.68 -13.25 6.03
CA TYR A 146 0.87 -11.89 5.50
C TYR A 146 0.26 -10.85 6.44
N THR A 147 1.13 -10.23 7.23
CA THR A 147 0.78 -9.04 8.00
C THR A 147 0.96 -7.83 7.08
N PHE A 148 -0.15 -7.28 6.55
CA PHE A 148 -0.16 -5.97 5.92
C PHE A 148 -0.04 -4.91 7.02
N ARG A 149 1.17 -4.80 7.58
CA ARG A 149 1.54 -3.81 8.58
C ARG A 149 2.63 -2.94 7.98
N ASN A 150 2.45 -1.64 8.17
CA ASN A 150 3.45 -0.57 8.09
C ASN A 150 3.05 0.47 7.05
N ILE A 151 2.47 1.57 7.53
CA ILE A 151 2.43 2.84 6.80
C ILE A 151 3.88 3.17 6.46
N ARG A 152 4.26 3.01 5.19
CA ARG A 152 5.66 3.23 4.77
C ARG A 152 5.99 4.71 4.70
N TYR A 153 5.01 5.51 4.28
CA TYR A 153 5.14 6.95 4.13
C TYR A 153 3.78 7.64 4.25
N TYR A 154 3.82 8.91 4.62
CA TYR A 154 2.72 9.85 4.63
C TYR A 154 3.12 11.07 3.79
N ILE A 155 2.21 11.59 2.97
CA ILE A 155 2.47 12.74 2.11
C ILE A 155 1.44 13.82 2.44
N ASP A 156 1.93 15.01 2.78
CA ASP A 156 1.10 16.21 2.87
C ASP A 156 1.32 17.05 1.60
N LEU A 157 0.26 17.21 0.82
CA LEU A 157 0.27 18.02 -0.40
C LEU A 157 0.09 19.51 -0.13
N SER A 158 -0.55 19.89 0.98
CA SER A 158 -0.75 21.28 1.40
C SER A 158 0.56 21.90 1.85
N HIS A 159 1.27 21.23 2.75
CA HIS A 159 2.55 21.69 3.31
C HIS A 159 3.78 21.13 2.58
N ARG A 160 3.57 20.31 1.54
CA ARG A 160 4.57 19.81 0.59
C ARG A 160 5.71 19.01 1.22
N TYR A 161 5.39 18.16 2.19
CA TYR A 161 6.37 17.27 2.81
C TYR A 161 5.97 15.80 2.67
N ILE A 162 6.99 14.93 2.74
CA ILE A 162 6.84 13.49 2.88
C ILE A 162 7.47 13.06 4.19
N TYR A 163 6.74 12.24 4.93
CA TYR A 163 7.23 11.56 6.11
C TYR A 163 7.39 10.07 5.80
N ILE A 164 8.56 9.51 6.04
CA ILE A 164 8.88 8.09 5.86
C ILE A 164 9.04 7.49 7.24
N ASN A 165 8.35 6.38 7.54
CA ASN A 165 8.30 5.78 8.88
C ASN A 165 9.61 5.10 9.32
N ARG A 166 10.69 5.25 8.56
CA ARG A 166 12.03 4.72 8.81
C ARG A 166 13.07 5.76 8.45
N LEU A 167 14.27 5.60 8.99
CA LEU A 167 15.40 6.44 8.64
C LEU A 167 15.84 6.17 7.20
N VAL A 168 15.84 7.19 6.36
CA VAL A 168 16.30 7.14 4.97
C VAL A 168 17.38 8.18 4.76
N ASN A 169 18.55 7.73 4.31
CA ASN A 169 19.64 8.64 3.95
C ASN A 169 19.33 9.35 2.62
N THR A 170 19.11 10.65 2.71
CA THR A 170 18.73 11.53 1.60
C THR A 170 19.83 11.68 0.54
N LYS A 171 21.10 11.39 0.86
CA LYS A 171 22.18 11.35 -0.15
C LYS A 171 22.06 10.15 -1.07
N ASN A 172 21.65 9.00 -0.54
CA ASN A 172 21.60 7.74 -1.30
C ASN A 172 20.43 7.72 -2.29
N THR A 173 19.36 8.47 -2.04
CA THR A 173 18.20 8.55 -2.93
C THR A 173 18.46 9.38 -4.18
N ARG A 174 19.52 10.21 -4.19
CA ARG A 174 19.89 11.05 -5.34
C ARG A 174 20.61 10.28 -6.46
N SER A 175 21.21 9.13 -6.14
CA SER A 175 21.94 8.31 -7.13
C SER A 175 21.04 7.52 -8.07
N ALA A 176 19.72 7.53 -7.89
CA ALA A 176 18.77 6.79 -8.74
C ALA A 176 18.15 7.62 -9.88
N THR A 177 18.48 8.91 -9.99
CA THR A 177 17.96 9.83 -11.02
C THR A 177 19.08 10.61 -11.72
N GLY A 178 20.18 9.92 -12.05
CA GLY A 178 21.25 10.42 -12.91
C GLY A 178 21.11 9.89 -14.33
#